data_AF-A0A9P8FJ94-F1
#
_entry.id   AF-A0A9P8FJ94-F1
#
_cell.length_a   1.000
_cell.length_b   1.000
_cell.length_c   1.000
_cell.angle_alpha   90.00
_cell.angle_beta   90.00
_cell.angle_gamma   90.00
#
_symmetry.space_group_name_H-M   'P 1'
#
loop_
_entity.id
_entity.type
_entity.pdbx_description
1 polymer ?
#
loop_
_entity_poly.entity_id
_entity_poly.type
_entity_poly.pdbx_seq_one_letter_code
_entity_poly.pdbx_strand_id
1 'polypeptide(L)'
;MKHQLMASFLALALRADGSYIHHMDRKLVVRQTNGANTPLVVTNNCPNSIYPGIATQHGTAPGQTGFELTSGATVSQTVSEDWQGRIWGRTNCSFNAQGRSNGGGPACTTGDCNGVIPCQAAGAIPVTLAEFTLDAGDGQSYYDISLVDGYNLPLAIVLVPHGNSSLDDIPPNLTNPSCEGTGSMLAPSNFNPYSSGTFLGTNASYPLPFETKVTTSNANQWCPWDLQVNAPSAPGGNVYPYPDGNIQRPAFDPCYSACAKYNSDQYCCLGKYNGPNACSPNYYSKAAKTVCPDAYSYAYDDQSSTFIIPSGAGVEVVFCPGGRSTVILSTKAAQLQELANTGSVSNSSGSNATASSFAIPNLDVRQRYTWLGLATGFLFSYW
;
A
#
# COMPACT_ATOMS: atom_id res chain seq x y z
N MET A 1 -56.92 -44.52 -55.37
CA MET A 1 -55.48 -44.63 -55.70
C MET A 1 -54.91 -45.72 -54.79
N LYS A 2 -55.02 -47.00 -55.17
CA LYS A 2 -54.06 -47.86 -55.89
C LYS A 2 -52.75 -48.18 -55.13
N HIS A 3 -52.64 -49.46 -54.74
CA HIS A 3 -51.46 -50.36 -54.66
C HIS A 3 -50.34 -50.06 -53.65
N GLN A 4 -49.48 -50.98 -53.16
CA GLN A 4 -49.39 -52.43 -52.89
C GLN A 4 -47.89 -52.67 -52.52
N LEU A 5 -47.55 -53.76 -51.78
CA LEU A 5 -46.21 -54.40 -51.65
C LEU A 5 -45.13 -53.72 -50.76
N MET A 6 -44.72 -54.35 -49.64
CA MET A 6 -43.64 -55.38 -49.48
C MET A 6 -42.21 -54.86 -49.68
N ALA A 7 -41.36 -54.96 -48.64
CA ALA A 7 -40.13 -55.78 -48.61
C ALA A 7 -39.18 -55.35 -47.45
N SER A 8 -38.71 -56.36 -46.73
CA SER A 8 -37.57 -56.34 -45.79
C SER A 8 -36.27 -55.90 -46.47
N PHE A 9 -35.30 -55.33 -45.73
CA PHE A 9 -33.93 -55.85 -45.65
C PHE A 9 -33.08 -55.13 -44.59
N LEU A 10 -32.23 -55.95 -43.97
CA LEU A 10 -31.28 -55.73 -42.89
C LEU A 10 -30.11 -54.83 -43.32
N ALA A 11 -29.64 -53.92 -42.45
CA ALA A 11 -28.24 -53.48 -42.47
C ALA A 11 -27.76 -53.10 -41.06
N LEU A 12 -26.83 -53.91 -40.59
CA LEU A 12 -26.04 -53.78 -39.37
C LEU A 12 -25.05 -52.61 -39.55
N ALA A 13 -25.04 -51.63 -38.65
CA ALA A 13 -23.88 -50.75 -38.48
C ALA A 13 -23.57 -50.60 -36.99
N LEU A 14 -22.34 -50.99 -36.68
CA LEU A 14 -21.73 -51.13 -35.37
C LEU A 14 -21.66 -49.81 -34.58
N ARG A 15 -21.67 -50.00 -33.25
CA ARG A 15 -21.35 -49.03 -32.20
C ARG A 15 -20.12 -48.18 -32.49
N ALA A 16 -20.19 -46.90 -32.11
CA ALA A 16 -19.21 -46.25 -31.27
C ALA A 16 -19.90 -45.08 -30.54
N ASP A 17 -20.27 -45.29 -29.28
CA ASP A 17 -20.65 -44.21 -28.37
C ASP A 17 -19.42 -43.33 -28.14
N GLY A 18 -19.30 -42.27 -28.94
CA GLY A 18 -18.37 -41.18 -28.69
C GLY A 18 -18.91 -40.34 -27.54
N SER A 19 -18.68 -40.76 -26.29
CA SER A 19 -18.76 -39.86 -25.15
C SER A 19 -17.62 -38.86 -25.26
N TYR A 20 -17.91 -37.71 -25.86
CA TYR A 20 -17.04 -36.55 -25.77
C TYR A 20 -16.93 -36.17 -24.30
N ILE A 21 -15.77 -36.45 -23.70
CA ILE A 21 -15.38 -35.88 -22.42
C ILE A 21 -15.23 -34.38 -22.68
N HIS A 22 -16.30 -33.63 -22.40
CA HIS A 22 -16.17 -32.20 -22.19
C HIS A 22 -15.23 -32.02 -21.01
N HIS A 23 -13.98 -31.65 -21.30
CA HIS A 23 -13.07 -31.16 -20.29
C HIS A 23 -13.80 -30.08 -19.51
N MET A 24 -13.99 -30.36 -18.22
CA MET A 24 -14.71 -29.51 -17.30
C MET A 24 -14.19 -28.08 -17.44
N ASP A 25 -15.09 -27.19 -17.85
CA ASP A 25 -15.07 -25.78 -17.52
C ASP A 25 -15.12 -25.70 -15.98
N ARG A 26 -13.97 -25.95 -15.33
CA ARG A 26 -13.79 -25.65 -13.92
C ARG A 26 -13.75 -24.13 -13.84
N LYS A 27 -14.91 -23.51 -13.73
CA LYS A 27 -15.00 -22.27 -12.97
C LYS A 27 -14.36 -22.58 -11.62
N LEU A 28 -13.21 -21.97 -11.36
CA LEU A 28 -12.69 -21.86 -10.01
C LEU A 28 -13.82 -21.25 -9.20
N VAL A 29 -14.51 -22.08 -8.41
CA VAL A 29 -15.35 -21.57 -7.34
C VAL A 29 -14.33 -21.02 -6.35
N VAL A 30 -14.10 -19.70 -6.40
CA VAL A 30 -13.43 -18.98 -5.32
C VAL A 30 -14.31 -19.25 -4.11
N ARG A 31 -13.86 -20.17 -3.27
CA ARG A 31 -14.56 -20.49 -2.05
C ARG A 31 -14.17 -19.37 -1.09
N GLN A 32 -14.82 -18.20 -1.23
CA GLN A 32 -14.75 -17.13 -0.23
C GLN A 32 -15.19 -17.76 1.09
N THR A 33 -14.21 -18.16 1.90
CA THR A 33 -14.52 -18.52 3.27
C THR A 33 -14.52 -17.21 4.00
N ASN A 34 -15.71 -16.68 4.34
CA ASN A 34 -15.87 -15.46 5.14
C ASN A 34 -15.29 -15.59 6.58
N GLY A 35 -14.35 -16.51 6.82
CA GLY A 35 -13.62 -16.66 8.06
C GLY A 35 -12.40 -15.74 8.08
N ALA A 36 -12.06 -15.21 9.26
CA ALA A 36 -10.86 -14.43 9.49
C ALA A 36 -9.62 -15.35 9.50
N ASN A 37 -9.16 -15.74 8.31
CA ASN A 37 -8.03 -16.66 8.14
C ASN A 37 -6.86 -16.03 7.38
N THR A 38 -7.01 -14.82 6.84
CA THR A 38 -5.96 -14.16 6.08
C THR A 38 -4.99 -13.45 7.04
N PRO A 39 -3.68 -13.78 7.02
CA PRO A 39 -2.72 -13.16 7.94
C PRO A 39 -2.62 -11.64 7.77
N LEU A 40 -2.68 -10.93 8.89
CA LEU A 40 -2.35 -9.53 9.02
C LEU A 40 -1.30 -9.40 10.13
N VAL A 41 -0.05 -9.22 9.73
CA VAL A 41 1.10 -9.16 10.63
C VAL A 41 1.60 -7.72 10.71
N VAL A 42 1.97 -7.26 11.90
CA VAL A 42 2.53 -5.93 12.11
C VAL A 42 3.81 -6.04 12.92
N THR A 43 4.91 -5.51 12.37
CA THR A 43 6.25 -5.58 12.95
C THR A 43 6.79 -4.18 13.20
N ASN A 44 7.37 -3.94 14.37
CA ASN A 44 8.04 -2.70 14.71
C ASN A 44 9.56 -2.88 14.73
N ASN A 45 10.25 -2.40 13.69
CA ASN A 45 11.71 -2.32 13.67
C ASN A 45 12.22 -0.92 14.04
N CYS A 46 11.34 0.00 14.42
CA CYS A 46 11.74 1.31 14.92
C CYS A 46 12.48 1.16 16.26
N PRO A 47 13.42 2.07 16.58
CA PRO A 47 14.18 2.02 17.83
C PRO A 47 13.32 2.28 19.09
N ASN A 48 12.12 2.84 18.91
CA ASN A 48 11.20 3.17 19.99
C ASN A 48 9.89 2.37 19.86
N SER A 49 9.15 2.24 20.96
CA SER A 49 7.76 1.78 20.90
C SER A 49 6.93 2.69 20.00
N ILE A 50 6.07 2.07 19.21
CA ILE A 50 5.04 2.74 18.42
C ILE A 50 3.68 2.17 18.81
N TYR A 51 2.61 2.85 18.39
CA TYR A 51 1.26 2.33 18.55
C TYR A 51 0.62 2.18 17.17
N PRO A 52 0.65 0.99 16.54
CA PRO A 52 -0.05 0.80 15.28
C PRO A 52 -1.55 1.08 15.43
N GLY A 53 -2.15 1.63 14.38
CA GLY A 53 -3.59 1.81 14.20
C GLY A 53 -4.04 1.06 12.96
N ILE A 54 -5.22 0.44 13.04
CA ILE A 54 -5.82 -0.31 11.95
C ILE A 54 -7.27 0.14 11.78
N ALA A 55 -7.64 0.54 10.57
CA ALA A 55 -9.00 0.90 10.22
C ALA A 55 -9.52 -0.03 9.12
N THR A 56 -10.60 -0.73 9.41
CA THR A 56 -11.30 -1.61 8.45
C THR A 56 -12.39 -0.82 7.74
N GLN A 57 -12.38 -0.83 6.40
CA GLN A 57 -13.48 -0.30 5.58
C GLN A 57 -14.45 -1.38 5.11
N HIS A 58 -13.95 -2.60 4.85
CA HIS A 58 -14.74 -3.73 4.39
C HIS A 58 -14.17 -5.05 4.91
N GLY A 59 -15.01 -6.09 4.99
CA GLY A 59 -14.64 -7.40 5.53
C GLY A 59 -14.62 -7.43 7.06
N THR A 60 -14.06 -8.52 7.61
CA THR A 60 -13.90 -8.75 9.05
C THR A 60 -12.60 -8.14 9.54
N ALA A 61 -12.70 -7.24 10.52
CA ALA A 61 -11.56 -6.55 11.14
C ALA A 61 -10.67 -7.52 11.96
N PRO A 62 -9.40 -7.16 12.21
CA PRO A 62 -8.55 -7.92 13.12
C PRO A 62 -9.03 -7.78 14.56
N GLY A 63 -8.55 -8.68 15.44
CA GLY A 63 -8.93 -8.69 16.86
C GLY A 63 -8.56 -7.40 17.61
N GLN A 64 -7.53 -6.68 17.18
CA GLN A 64 -7.08 -5.41 17.74
C GLN A 64 -6.94 -4.36 16.62
N THR A 65 -7.63 -3.23 16.77
CA THR A 65 -7.57 -2.08 15.86
C THR A 65 -6.51 -1.04 16.27
N GLY A 66 -5.86 -1.25 17.40
CA GLY A 66 -4.69 -0.49 17.83
C GLY A 66 -4.14 -1.02 19.14
N PHE A 67 -2.82 -0.98 19.28
CA PHE A 67 -2.09 -1.63 20.35
C PHE A 67 -0.71 -0.99 20.50
N GLU A 68 -0.04 -1.20 21.63
CA GLU A 68 1.38 -0.88 21.77
C GLU A 68 2.22 -1.96 21.08
N LEU A 69 3.23 -1.54 20.33
CA LEU A 69 4.20 -2.44 19.72
C LEU A 69 5.61 -1.96 20.08
N THR A 70 6.27 -2.67 21.00
CA THR A 70 7.64 -2.34 21.44
C THR A 70 8.65 -2.57 20.31
N SER A 71 9.84 -1.96 20.43
CA SER A 71 10.91 -2.16 19.45
C SER A 71 11.26 -3.65 19.29
N GLY A 72 11.35 -4.12 18.04
CA GLY A 72 11.62 -5.51 17.66
C GLY A 72 10.44 -6.48 17.83
N ALA A 73 9.26 -6.00 18.26
CA ALA A 73 8.11 -6.86 18.46
C ALA A 73 7.26 -7.01 17.18
N THR A 74 6.60 -8.16 17.09
CA THR A 74 5.66 -8.52 16.02
C THR A 74 4.35 -8.97 16.63
N VAL A 75 3.24 -8.50 16.07
CA VAL A 75 1.88 -8.95 16.40
C VAL A 75 1.24 -9.55 15.15
N SER A 76 0.80 -10.80 15.26
CA SER A 76 0.08 -11.50 14.18
C SER A 76 -1.40 -11.59 14.53
N GLN A 77 -2.23 -11.19 13.58
CA GLN A 77 -3.69 -11.26 13.65
C GLN A 77 -4.23 -11.79 12.32
N THR A 78 -5.53 -11.96 12.22
CA THR A 78 -6.17 -12.35 10.96
C THR A 78 -7.31 -11.39 10.60
N VAL A 79 -7.56 -11.28 9.30
CA VAL A 79 -8.70 -10.59 8.71
C VAL A 79 -9.41 -11.53 7.73
N SER A 80 -10.56 -11.15 7.21
CA SER A 80 -11.21 -11.91 6.14
C SER A 80 -10.48 -11.74 4.80
N GLU A 81 -10.73 -12.67 3.88
CA GLU A 81 -10.14 -12.67 2.52
C GLU A 81 -10.51 -11.42 1.71
N ASP A 82 -11.69 -10.84 1.95
CA ASP A 82 -12.22 -9.62 1.32
C ASP A 82 -11.94 -8.33 2.11
N TRP A 83 -10.99 -8.38 3.04
CA TRP A 83 -10.69 -7.24 3.90
C TRP A 83 -10.14 -6.07 3.09
N GLN A 84 -10.70 -4.89 3.37
CA GLN A 84 -10.21 -3.61 2.87
C GLN A 84 -9.93 -2.73 4.07
N GLY A 85 -8.72 -2.18 4.14
CA GLY A 85 -8.29 -1.47 5.32
C GLY A 85 -7.01 -0.70 5.16
N ARG A 86 -6.68 0.03 6.22
CA ARG A 86 -5.48 0.86 6.32
C ARG A 86 -4.75 0.60 7.62
N ILE A 87 -3.42 0.57 7.57
CA ILE A 87 -2.55 0.44 8.73
C ILE A 87 -1.59 1.63 8.77
N TRP A 88 -1.37 2.20 9.95
CA TRP A 88 -0.41 3.29 10.18
C TRP A 88 0.24 3.16 11.55
N GLY A 89 1.35 3.86 11.76
CA GLY A 89 2.07 3.88 13.03
C GLY A 89 1.88 5.21 13.74
N ARG A 90 1.57 5.17 15.04
CA ARG A 90 1.48 6.35 15.91
C ARG A 90 2.74 6.48 16.73
N THR A 91 3.21 7.72 16.90
CA THR A 91 4.49 8.01 17.57
C THR A 91 4.30 8.93 18.75
N ASN A 92 5.22 8.82 19.71
CA ASN A 92 5.29 9.65 20.92
C ASN A 92 3.92 9.74 21.62
N CYS A 93 3.37 8.57 21.96
CA CYS A 93 2.06 8.44 22.57
C CYS A 93 2.14 8.35 24.10
N SER A 94 1.14 8.90 24.78
CA SER A 94 0.94 8.74 26.22
C SER A 94 -0.52 8.47 26.54
N PHE A 95 -0.80 7.27 27.07
CA PHE A 95 -2.14 6.84 27.47
C PHE A 95 -2.20 6.62 28.99
N ASN A 96 -3.37 6.84 29.59
CA ASN A 96 -3.67 6.43 30.95
C ASN A 96 -3.91 4.91 31.05
N ALA A 97 -4.13 4.42 32.27
CA ALA A 97 -4.38 3.00 32.54
C ALA A 97 -5.62 2.43 31.82
N GLN A 98 -6.53 3.28 31.35
CA GLN A 98 -7.72 2.90 30.58
C GLN A 98 -7.47 2.93 29.06
N GLY A 99 -6.23 3.19 28.62
CA GLY A 99 -5.89 3.28 27.20
C GLY A 99 -6.45 4.52 26.51
N ARG A 100 -6.61 5.63 27.26
CA ARG A 100 -7.13 6.91 26.76
C ARG A 100 -6.16 8.06 27.01
N SER A 101 -6.35 9.19 26.33
CA SER A 101 -5.53 10.38 26.52
C SER A 101 -5.71 10.99 27.92
N ASN A 102 -4.65 11.63 28.40
CA ASN A 102 -4.62 12.34 29.67
C ASN A 102 -5.26 13.73 29.53
N GLY A 103 -6.58 13.79 29.28
CA GLY A 103 -7.32 15.07 29.24
C GLY A 103 -8.24 15.31 28.04
N GLY A 104 -8.59 14.28 27.26
CA GLY A 104 -9.63 14.40 26.22
C GLY A 104 -9.18 14.95 24.87
N GLY A 105 -7.87 14.99 24.61
CA GLY A 105 -7.27 15.38 23.33
C GLY A 105 -6.49 14.23 22.68
N PRO A 106 -5.59 14.53 21.71
CA PRO A 106 -4.70 13.53 21.14
C PRO A 106 -3.78 12.95 22.22
N ALA A 107 -3.57 11.65 22.18
CA ALA A 107 -2.60 10.94 23.02
C ALA A 107 -1.24 10.82 22.32
N CYS A 108 -1.21 10.86 20.99
CA CYS A 108 -0.02 10.71 20.16
C CYS A 108 0.34 12.01 19.44
N THR A 109 1.64 12.20 19.18
CA THR A 109 2.11 13.37 18.41
C THR A 109 1.77 13.25 16.91
N THR A 110 1.81 12.03 16.37
CA THR A 110 1.43 11.75 14.97
C THR A 110 0.49 10.57 14.89
N GLY A 111 -0.46 10.60 13.97
CA GLY A 111 -1.36 9.47 13.69
C GLY A 111 -2.38 9.15 14.77
N ASP A 112 -2.55 10.03 15.75
CA ASP A 112 -3.53 9.85 16.82
C ASP A 112 -4.92 9.52 16.27
N CYS A 113 -5.66 8.62 16.92
CA CYS A 113 -6.96 8.18 16.44
C CYS A 113 -8.05 8.42 17.48
N ASN A 114 -8.17 9.68 17.91
CA ASN A 114 -9.06 10.20 18.96
C ASN A 114 -8.64 9.84 20.38
N GLY A 115 -7.34 9.82 20.64
CA GLY A 115 -6.78 9.66 21.98
C GLY A 115 -7.06 8.31 22.62
N VAL A 116 -7.29 7.25 21.85
CA VAL A 116 -7.57 5.89 22.33
C VAL A 116 -6.57 4.87 21.77
N ILE A 117 -6.22 3.84 22.54
CA ILE A 117 -5.34 2.76 22.05
C ILE A 117 -6.02 1.98 20.90
N PRO A 118 -7.22 1.37 21.07
CA PRO A 118 -7.92 0.75 19.95
C PRO A 118 -8.51 1.84 19.07
N CYS A 119 -8.01 1.98 17.85
CA CYS A 119 -8.49 3.03 16.96
C CYS A 119 -9.94 2.82 16.56
N GLN A 120 -10.69 3.91 16.60
CA GLN A 120 -12.10 4.00 16.20
C GLN A 120 -12.31 4.88 14.96
N ALA A 121 -11.25 5.53 14.50
CA ALA A 121 -11.22 6.42 13.35
C ALA A 121 -9.86 6.28 12.63
N ALA A 122 -9.76 6.91 11.46
CA ALA A 122 -8.48 7.08 10.77
C ALA A 122 -7.50 7.90 11.63
N GLY A 123 -6.21 7.71 11.39
CA GLY A 123 -5.15 8.45 12.07
C GLY A 123 -5.13 9.92 11.69
N ALA A 124 -4.83 10.78 12.68
CA ALA A 124 -4.60 12.20 12.48
C ALA A 124 -3.36 12.43 11.61
N ILE A 125 -3.56 13.12 10.51
CA ILE A 125 -2.57 13.49 9.51
C ILE A 125 -1.49 14.42 10.14
N PRO A 126 -0.19 14.25 9.82
CA PRO A 126 0.34 13.41 8.76
C PRO A 126 0.59 11.96 9.19
N VAL A 127 0.30 11.02 8.29
CA VAL A 127 0.53 9.58 8.48
C VAL A 127 0.96 8.91 7.19
N THR A 128 2.01 8.10 7.27
CA THR A 128 2.33 7.11 6.23
C THR A 128 1.33 5.96 6.35
N LEU A 129 0.67 5.60 5.24
CA LEU A 129 -0.34 4.55 5.21
C LEU A 129 0.17 3.31 4.46
N ALA A 130 -0.18 2.13 4.95
CA ALA A 130 -0.27 0.92 4.14
C ALA A 130 -1.76 0.65 3.87
N GLU A 131 -2.16 0.62 2.60
CA GLU A 131 -3.54 0.47 2.18
C GLU A 131 -3.75 -0.86 1.47
N PHE A 132 -4.89 -1.51 1.72
CA PHE A 132 -5.17 -2.86 1.23
C PHE A 132 -6.61 -2.99 0.74
N THR A 133 -6.75 -3.71 -0.36
CA THR A 133 -7.98 -4.35 -0.84
C THR A 133 -7.59 -5.79 -1.17
N LEU A 134 -7.80 -6.73 -0.24
CA LEU A 134 -7.26 -8.09 -0.38
C LEU A 134 -8.03 -8.96 -1.38
N ASP A 135 -9.31 -8.69 -1.59
CA ASP A 135 -10.08 -9.23 -2.71
C ASP A 135 -11.10 -8.18 -3.16
N ALA A 136 -10.94 -7.65 -4.36
CA ALA A 136 -11.91 -6.71 -4.95
C ALA A 136 -13.12 -7.42 -5.60
N GLY A 137 -13.17 -8.75 -5.55
CA GLY A 137 -14.19 -9.58 -6.21
C GLY A 137 -13.87 -9.91 -7.67
N ASP A 138 -12.71 -9.45 -8.17
CA ASP A 138 -12.14 -9.77 -9.48
C ASP A 138 -11.01 -10.81 -9.41
N GLY A 139 -10.75 -11.36 -8.22
CA GLY A 139 -9.66 -12.31 -7.99
C GLY A 139 -8.28 -11.64 -7.84
N GLN A 140 -8.23 -10.31 -7.67
CA GLN A 140 -7.01 -9.57 -7.42
C GLN A 140 -7.00 -8.86 -6.06
N SER A 141 -5.82 -8.82 -5.45
CA SER A 141 -5.50 -7.92 -4.34
C SER A 141 -4.82 -6.66 -4.87
N TYR A 142 -5.17 -5.54 -4.27
CA TYR A 142 -4.58 -4.23 -4.53
C TYR A 142 -4.00 -3.69 -3.22
N TYR A 143 -2.77 -3.23 -3.24
CA TYR A 143 -2.15 -2.62 -2.07
C TYR A 143 -1.12 -1.59 -2.47
N ASP A 144 -0.83 -0.70 -1.52
CA ASP A 144 0.08 0.40 -1.73
C ASP A 144 0.60 0.99 -0.41
N ILE A 145 1.74 1.65 -0.51
CA ILE A 145 2.19 2.59 0.51
C ILE A 145 1.75 3.97 0.04
N SER A 146 1.11 4.74 0.91
CA SER A 146 0.51 6.02 0.55
C SER A 146 0.99 7.16 1.43
N LEU A 147 1.46 8.21 0.77
CA LEU A 147 1.87 9.50 1.35
C LEU A 147 0.88 10.62 0.98
N VAL A 148 -0.32 10.26 0.50
CA VAL A 148 -1.41 11.21 0.21
C VAL A 148 -1.80 11.96 1.49
N ASP A 149 -1.79 11.24 2.61
CA ASP A 149 -2.05 11.76 3.96
C ASP A 149 -0.76 12.16 4.69
N GLY A 150 0.33 12.40 3.97
CA GLY A 150 1.60 12.84 4.55
C GLY A 150 2.56 11.70 4.88
N TYR A 151 3.59 12.00 5.67
CA TYR A 151 4.62 11.06 6.08
C TYR A 151 4.97 11.25 7.56
N ASN A 152 5.08 10.16 8.30
CA ASN A 152 5.53 10.19 9.70
C ASN A 152 6.45 9.03 10.10
N LEU A 153 6.37 7.88 9.45
CA LEU A 153 7.26 6.75 9.71
C LEU A 153 7.63 6.07 8.38
N PRO A 154 8.85 5.53 8.27
CA PRO A 154 9.16 4.60 7.21
C PRO A 154 8.34 3.31 7.34
N LEU A 155 8.00 2.71 6.21
CA LEU A 155 7.10 1.58 6.14
C LEU A 155 7.48 0.66 4.97
N ALA A 156 7.32 -0.64 5.16
CA ALA A 156 7.32 -1.63 4.08
C ALA A 156 6.10 -2.55 4.18
N ILE A 157 5.72 -3.11 3.05
CA ILE A 157 4.72 -4.17 2.94
C ILE A 157 5.44 -5.43 2.47
N VAL A 158 5.19 -6.56 3.14
CA VAL A 158 5.74 -7.87 2.80
C VAL A 158 4.57 -8.83 2.60
N LEU A 159 4.54 -9.52 1.45
CA LEU A 159 3.50 -10.53 1.21
C LEU A 159 3.73 -11.79 2.05
N VAL A 160 2.62 -12.37 2.52
CA VAL A 160 2.57 -13.63 3.27
C VAL A 160 1.71 -14.63 2.47
N PRO A 161 2.31 -15.55 1.68
CA PRO A 161 1.57 -16.46 0.80
C PRO A 161 0.56 -17.40 1.49
N HIS A 162 0.70 -17.63 2.80
CA HIS A 162 -0.26 -18.38 3.63
C HIS A 162 -0.66 -19.76 3.08
N GLY A 163 0.32 -20.53 2.56
CA GLY A 163 0.09 -21.88 2.05
C GLY A 163 -0.62 -21.93 0.70
N ASN A 164 -0.75 -20.79 0.01
CA ASN A 164 -1.17 -20.72 -1.38
C ASN A 164 0.05 -20.87 -2.30
N SER A 165 0.22 -22.07 -2.85
CA SER A 165 1.37 -22.39 -3.71
C SER A 165 1.48 -21.49 -4.96
N SER A 166 0.36 -20.98 -5.48
CA SER A 166 0.38 -20.07 -6.62
C SER A 166 0.96 -18.70 -6.26
N LEU A 167 0.87 -18.31 -4.98
CA LEU A 167 1.47 -17.07 -4.45
C LEU A 167 2.93 -17.28 -4.03
N ASP A 168 3.31 -18.50 -3.63
CA ASP A 168 4.71 -18.86 -3.35
C ASP A 168 5.59 -18.73 -4.60
N ASP A 169 5.01 -18.90 -5.80
CA ASP A 169 5.71 -18.77 -7.08
C ASP A 169 5.92 -17.31 -7.52
N ILE A 170 5.30 -16.32 -6.84
CA ILE A 170 5.49 -14.91 -7.16
C ILE A 170 6.83 -14.44 -6.59
N PRO A 171 7.78 -13.97 -7.42
CA PRO A 171 9.05 -13.45 -6.92
C PRO A 171 8.82 -12.28 -5.95
N PRO A 172 9.29 -12.35 -4.70
CA PRO A 172 8.95 -11.36 -3.67
C PRO A 172 9.60 -9.99 -3.93
N ASN A 173 10.58 -9.91 -4.83
CA ASN A 173 11.15 -8.64 -5.30
C ASN A 173 10.27 -7.87 -6.28
N LEU A 174 9.10 -8.42 -6.65
CA LEU A 174 8.07 -7.72 -7.42
C LEU A 174 7.00 -7.11 -6.52
N THR A 175 6.91 -7.51 -5.25
CA THR A 175 5.68 -7.28 -4.47
C THR A 175 5.90 -6.68 -3.09
N ASN A 176 7.14 -6.52 -2.65
CA ASN A 176 7.41 -6.07 -1.29
C ASN A 176 7.98 -4.64 -1.29
N PRO A 177 7.13 -3.59 -1.47
CA PRO A 177 7.58 -2.21 -1.50
C PRO A 177 8.09 -1.72 -0.14
N SER A 178 8.99 -0.75 -0.18
CA SER A 178 9.48 -0.03 0.99
C SER A 178 9.59 1.47 0.70
N CYS A 179 9.26 2.28 1.69
CA CYS A 179 9.37 3.73 1.68
C CYS A 179 10.20 4.22 2.88
N GLU A 180 11.41 4.68 2.58
CA GLU A 180 12.42 5.20 3.52
C GLU A 180 12.63 6.71 3.31
N GLY A 181 11.65 7.50 3.74
CA GLY A 181 11.70 8.96 3.73
C GLY A 181 12.40 9.62 4.93
N THR A 182 13.09 8.84 5.79
CA THR A 182 13.76 9.34 7.00
C THR A 182 15.26 9.15 6.87
N GLY A 183 16.02 10.24 6.74
CA GLY A 183 17.45 10.15 6.44
C GLY A 183 18.30 9.50 7.53
N SER A 184 17.87 9.53 8.79
CA SER A 184 18.56 8.82 9.89
C SER A 184 18.43 7.29 9.82
N MET A 185 17.48 6.77 9.03
CA MET A 185 17.25 5.32 8.82
C MET A 185 17.66 4.86 7.42
N LEU A 186 18.04 5.79 6.54
CA LEU A 186 18.45 5.51 5.17
C LEU A 186 19.83 4.85 5.13
N ALA A 187 19.90 3.64 4.58
CA ALA A 187 21.15 2.92 4.36
C ALA A 187 21.98 3.54 3.22
N PRO A 188 23.30 3.26 3.11
CA PRO A 188 24.16 3.75 2.03
C PRO A 188 23.70 3.33 0.62
N SER A 189 24.10 4.05 -0.43
CA SER A 189 23.65 3.78 -1.82
C SER A 189 24.05 2.41 -2.38
N ASN A 190 25.06 1.76 -1.81
CA ASN A 190 25.49 0.40 -2.13
C ASN A 190 24.89 -0.66 -1.18
N PHE A 191 23.77 -0.34 -0.52
CA PHE A 191 23.10 -1.23 0.42
C PHE A 191 22.78 -2.58 -0.22
N ASN A 192 23.24 -3.65 0.44
CA ASN A 192 22.93 -5.03 0.11
C ASN A 192 22.63 -5.78 1.41
N PRO A 193 21.37 -6.08 1.72
CA PRO A 193 20.98 -6.71 2.98
C PRO A 193 21.12 -8.24 2.98
N TYR A 194 21.51 -8.86 1.86
CA TYR A 194 21.41 -10.31 1.69
C TYR A 194 22.64 -11.09 2.15
N SER A 195 23.64 -10.42 2.73
CA SER A 195 24.80 -11.09 3.33
C SER A 195 24.43 -11.90 4.58
N SER A 196 23.36 -11.51 5.27
CA SER A 196 22.88 -12.13 6.52
C SER A 196 21.61 -12.95 6.37
N GLY A 197 21.14 -13.22 5.14
CA GLY A 197 19.94 -14.02 4.87
C GLY A 197 18.88 -13.24 4.11
N THR A 198 17.67 -13.20 4.66
CA THR A 198 16.51 -12.55 4.03
C THR A 198 16.33 -11.11 4.49
N PHE A 199 15.71 -10.30 3.64
CA PHE A 199 15.31 -8.93 3.96
C PHE A 199 13.96 -8.63 3.33
N LEU A 200 12.99 -8.21 4.14
CA LEU A 200 11.61 -7.94 3.70
C LEU A 200 11.02 -9.06 2.84
N GLY A 201 11.16 -10.31 3.31
CA GLY A 201 10.68 -11.50 2.58
C GLY A 201 11.47 -11.86 1.31
N THR A 202 12.56 -11.14 1.00
CA THR A 202 13.38 -11.34 -0.21
C THR A 202 14.77 -11.88 0.13
N ASN A 203 15.55 -12.29 -0.88
CA ASN A 203 16.90 -12.85 -0.71
C ASN A 203 17.81 -12.52 -1.89
N ALA A 204 19.07 -12.99 -1.88
CA ALA A 204 20.04 -12.71 -2.94
C ALA A 204 19.63 -13.22 -4.34
N SER A 205 18.78 -14.24 -4.44
CA SER A 205 18.26 -14.75 -5.73
C SER A 205 17.17 -13.84 -6.30
N TYR A 206 16.39 -13.20 -5.42
CA TYR A 206 15.34 -12.24 -5.77
C TYR A 206 15.57 -10.93 -5.02
N PRO A 207 16.61 -10.16 -5.37
CA PRO A 207 16.92 -8.93 -4.66
C PRO A 207 15.91 -7.83 -5.00
N LEU A 208 15.52 -7.04 -3.99
CA LEU A 208 14.70 -5.85 -4.14
C LEU A 208 15.47 -4.78 -4.93
N PRO A 209 14.84 -4.15 -5.93
CA PRO A 209 15.43 -3.01 -6.61
C PRO A 209 15.27 -1.76 -5.74
N PHE A 210 16.38 -1.23 -5.23
CA PHE A 210 16.42 -0.02 -4.41
C PHE A 210 16.75 1.23 -5.22
N GLU A 211 16.20 2.38 -4.83
CA GLU A 211 16.72 3.66 -5.30
C GLU A 211 18.15 3.86 -4.78
N THR A 212 19.02 4.49 -5.56
CA THR A 212 20.45 4.67 -5.20
C THR A 212 20.90 6.13 -5.19
N LYS A 213 19.97 7.06 -5.46
CA LYS A 213 20.28 8.48 -5.70
C LYS A 213 20.06 9.34 -4.48
N VAL A 214 19.15 8.95 -3.58
CA VAL A 214 18.82 9.73 -2.39
C VAL A 214 19.99 9.66 -1.40
N THR A 215 20.49 10.81 -1.01
CA THR A 215 21.47 10.92 0.08
C THR A 215 20.75 11.17 1.40
N THR A 216 21.39 10.90 2.54
CA THR A 216 20.86 11.29 3.86
C THR A 216 20.52 12.78 3.93
N SER A 217 21.31 13.63 3.27
CA SER A 217 21.04 15.07 3.18
C SER A 217 19.71 15.34 2.45
N ASN A 218 19.50 14.73 1.28
CA ASN A 218 18.25 14.90 0.54
C ASN A 218 17.05 14.27 1.28
N ALA A 219 17.23 13.13 1.93
CA ALA A 219 16.19 12.50 2.76
C ALA A 219 15.85 13.30 4.02
N ASN A 220 16.73 14.18 4.51
CA ASN A 220 16.39 15.08 5.62
C ASN A 220 15.74 16.39 5.14
N GLN A 221 15.82 16.69 3.84
CA GLN A 221 15.39 17.96 3.25
C GLN A 221 14.21 17.83 2.29
N TRP A 222 13.76 16.61 1.97
CA TRP A 222 12.73 16.41 0.95
C TRP A 222 11.39 17.04 1.34
N CYS A 223 11.05 17.07 2.63
CA CYS A 223 9.80 17.70 3.09
C CYS A 223 9.89 19.24 2.94
N PRO A 224 9.00 19.86 2.15
CA PRO A 224 8.95 21.31 2.02
C PRO A 224 8.70 22.02 3.36
N TRP A 225 9.28 23.20 3.56
CA TRP A 225 9.26 23.92 4.84
C TRP A 225 7.86 24.22 5.37
N ASP A 226 6.96 24.61 4.48
CA ASP A 226 5.57 24.92 4.78
C ASP A 226 4.75 23.69 5.18
N LEU A 227 5.26 22.50 4.86
CA LEU A 227 4.63 21.20 5.12
C LEU A 227 5.22 20.46 6.32
N GLN A 228 6.33 20.91 6.86
CA GLN A 228 6.92 20.40 8.09
C GLN A 228 6.01 20.66 9.29
N VAL A 229 5.76 19.64 10.12
CA VAL A 229 4.96 19.79 11.35
C VAL A 229 5.67 20.70 12.35
N ASN A 230 6.98 20.53 12.50
CA ASN A 230 7.82 21.27 13.45
C ASN A 230 8.85 22.13 12.70
N ALA A 231 8.39 22.90 11.72
CA ALA A 231 9.24 23.79 10.96
C ALA A 231 9.99 24.78 11.89
N PRO A 232 11.31 24.98 11.72
CA PRO A 232 12.09 25.93 12.51
C PRO A 232 11.62 27.37 12.30
N SER A 233 12.15 28.33 13.04
CA SER A 233 11.80 29.73 12.76
C SER A 233 12.44 30.20 11.45
N ALA A 234 11.64 30.74 10.54
CA ALA A 234 12.14 31.31 9.30
C ALA A 234 13.05 32.53 9.58
N PRO A 235 14.21 32.66 8.90
CA PRO A 235 15.09 33.80 9.08
C PRO A 235 14.50 35.04 8.42
N GLY A 236 14.16 36.07 9.22
CA GLY A 236 13.79 37.41 8.77
C GLY A 236 12.54 37.48 7.87
N GLY A 237 11.40 37.90 8.43
CA GLY A 237 10.20 38.19 7.63
C GLY A 237 9.32 36.98 7.29
N ASN A 238 9.44 35.87 8.02
CA ASN A 238 8.64 34.65 7.87
C ASN A 238 8.73 33.98 6.48
N VAL A 239 9.78 34.25 5.71
CA VAL A 239 10.02 33.63 4.40
C VAL A 239 11.25 32.74 4.48
N TYR A 240 11.14 31.49 4.04
CA TYR A 240 12.28 30.60 3.89
C TYR A 240 13.00 30.87 2.56
N PRO A 241 14.26 31.35 2.57
CA PRO A 241 15.02 31.52 1.34
C PRO A 241 15.39 30.15 0.74
N TYR A 242 15.23 30.01 -0.57
CA TYR A 242 15.67 28.82 -1.32
C TYR A 242 16.80 29.22 -2.29
N PRO A 243 17.93 28.49 -2.35
CA PRO A 243 18.29 27.32 -1.56
C PRO A 243 18.64 27.64 -0.10
N ASP A 244 18.32 26.71 0.79
CA ASP A 244 18.16 26.83 2.25
C ASP A 244 19.43 26.60 3.08
N GLY A 245 20.61 26.67 2.45
CA GLY A 245 21.86 26.04 2.87
C GLY A 245 22.44 26.36 4.25
N ASN A 246 21.83 27.23 5.05
CA ASN A 246 22.27 27.58 6.41
C ASN A 246 21.23 27.32 7.52
N ILE A 247 20.01 26.88 7.21
CA ILE A 247 18.99 26.59 8.24
C ILE A 247 19.09 25.12 8.63
N GLN A 248 19.44 24.85 9.89
CA GLN A 248 19.51 23.48 10.39
C GLN A 248 18.10 22.87 10.45
N ARG A 249 17.87 21.78 9.70
CA ARG A 249 16.66 20.96 9.80
C ARG A 249 16.78 19.94 10.92
N PRO A 250 15.66 19.56 11.57
CA PRO A 250 15.66 18.38 12.42
C PRO A 250 16.04 17.15 11.59
N ALA A 251 16.66 16.16 12.24
CA ALA A 251 17.03 14.90 11.58
C ALA A 251 15.81 14.13 11.04
N PHE A 252 14.63 14.39 11.62
CA PHE A 252 13.34 13.90 11.17
C PHE A 252 12.25 14.89 11.57
N ASP A 253 11.30 15.15 10.68
CA ASP A 253 10.07 15.89 10.98
C ASP A 253 8.93 15.29 10.15
N PRO A 254 7.78 14.95 10.75
CA PRO A 254 6.63 14.53 9.97
C PRO A 254 6.23 15.60 8.96
N CYS A 255 5.77 15.14 7.79
CA CYS A 255 5.49 15.98 6.64
C CYS A 255 4.02 15.91 6.28
N TYR A 256 3.31 17.04 6.33
CA TYR A 256 1.99 17.17 5.72
C TYR A 256 2.09 16.98 4.20
N SER A 257 1.07 16.37 3.61
CA SER A 257 0.86 16.55 2.18
C SER A 257 0.36 17.96 1.88
N ALA A 258 0.46 18.39 0.61
CA ALA A 258 -0.10 19.68 0.21
C ALA A 258 -1.63 19.74 0.42
N CYS A 259 -2.35 18.62 0.22
CA CYS A 259 -3.78 18.55 0.51
C CYS A 259 -4.04 18.75 2.01
N ALA A 260 -3.32 18.01 2.85
CA ALA A 260 -3.44 18.09 4.30
C ALA A 260 -3.18 19.51 4.84
N LYS A 261 -2.20 20.21 4.28
CA LYS A 261 -1.84 21.57 4.73
C LYS A 261 -2.86 22.62 4.32
N TYR A 262 -3.28 22.59 3.05
CA TYR A 262 -4.00 23.70 2.44
C TYR A 262 -5.49 23.46 2.27
N ASN A 263 -5.94 22.20 2.33
CA ASN A 263 -7.32 21.79 2.16
C ASN A 263 -7.99 22.44 0.93
N SER A 264 -7.27 22.51 -0.19
CA SER A 264 -7.75 23.13 -1.43
C SER A 264 -8.07 22.08 -2.48
N ASP A 265 -9.11 22.35 -3.28
CA ASP A 265 -9.54 21.44 -4.36
C ASP A 265 -8.40 21.05 -5.30
N GLN A 266 -7.46 21.95 -5.57
CA GLN A 266 -6.33 21.68 -6.44
C GLN A 266 -5.37 20.65 -5.84
N TYR A 267 -5.06 20.77 -4.55
CA TYR A 267 -4.12 19.84 -3.90
C TYR A 267 -4.78 18.53 -3.50
N CYS A 268 -6.07 18.57 -3.16
CA CYS A 268 -6.88 17.41 -2.79
C CYS A 268 -7.55 16.74 -3.99
N CYS A 269 -7.35 17.27 -5.20
CA CYS A 269 -7.94 16.80 -6.44
C CYS A 269 -9.48 16.68 -6.41
N LEU A 270 -10.14 17.71 -5.86
CA LEU A 270 -11.60 17.78 -5.75
C LEU A 270 -12.22 18.68 -6.82
N GLY A 271 -13.55 18.63 -6.94
CA GLY A 271 -14.31 19.51 -7.83
C GLY A 271 -13.84 19.40 -9.28
N LYS A 272 -13.39 20.52 -9.86
CA LYS A 272 -12.89 20.57 -11.25
C LYS A 272 -11.55 19.83 -11.45
N TYR A 273 -10.85 19.50 -10.37
CA TYR A 273 -9.60 18.72 -10.38
C TYR A 273 -9.84 17.23 -10.14
N ASN A 274 -11.10 16.80 -9.99
CA ASN A 274 -11.48 15.39 -9.81
C ASN A 274 -11.39 14.61 -11.12
N GLY A 275 -10.15 14.31 -11.53
CA GLY A 275 -9.83 13.37 -12.59
C GLY A 275 -8.33 13.32 -12.85
N PRO A 276 -7.81 12.20 -13.39
CA PRO A 276 -6.38 12.02 -13.66
C PRO A 276 -5.83 13.03 -14.68
N ASN A 277 -6.67 13.49 -15.61
CA ASN A 277 -6.30 14.53 -16.58
C ASN A 277 -6.42 15.96 -16.02
N ALA A 278 -7.04 16.13 -14.86
CA ALA A 278 -7.35 17.43 -14.26
C ALA A 278 -6.50 17.72 -13.02
N CYS A 279 -6.07 16.69 -12.27
CA CYS A 279 -5.13 16.85 -11.16
C CYS A 279 -3.72 16.43 -11.55
N SER A 280 -2.78 17.37 -11.47
CA SER A 280 -1.37 17.11 -11.77
C SER A 280 -0.53 17.00 -10.50
N PRO A 281 0.60 16.27 -10.53
CA PRO A 281 1.56 16.21 -9.43
C PRO A 281 2.00 17.62 -8.99
N ASN A 282 1.83 17.91 -7.70
CA ASN A 282 2.23 19.17 -7.08
C ASN A 282 3.67 19.10 -6.53
N TYR A 283 4.16 20.16 -5.90
CA TYR A 283 5.54 20.23 -5.42
C TYR A 283 5.83 19.24 -4.28
N TYR A 284 4.86 18.99 -3.38
CA TYR A 284 4.96 17.93 -2.38
C TYR A 284 5.04 16.56 -3.03
N SER A 285 4.14 16.27 -3.97
CA SER A 285 4.05 14.94 -4.55
C SER A 285 5.33 14.57 -5.33
N LYS A 286 5.92 15.54 -6.03
CA LYS A 286 7.25 15.40 -6.67
C LYS A 286 8.37 15.16 -5.67
N ALA A 287 8.34 15.86 -4.52
CA ALA A 287 9.34 15.68 -3.47
C ALA A 287 9.21 14.29 -2.80
N ALA A 288 7.98 13.87 -2.50
CA ALA A 288 7.66 12.55 -1.95
C ALA A 288 8.14 11.42 -2.89
N LYS A 289 7.89 11.53 -4.21
CA LYS A 289 8.39 10.56 -5.19
C LYS A 289 9.90 10.49 -5.31
N THR A 290 10.62 11.54 -4.92
CA THR A 290 12.09 11.51 -4.89
C THR A 290 12.60 10.55 -3.82
N VAL A 291 11.92 10.49 -2.67
CA VAL A 291 12.34 9.63 -1.55
C VAL A 291 11.61 8.30 -1.51
N CYS A 292 10.36 8.20 -1.97
CA CYS A 292 9.58 6.97 -2.02
C CYS A 292 8.95 6.76 -3.41
N PRO A 293 9.72 6.27 -4.38
CA PRO A 293 9.28 6.17 -5.77
C PRO A 293 8.08 5.25 -6.00
N ASP A 294 7.96 4.16 -5.24
CA ASP A 294 6.85 3.20 -5.34
C ASP A 294 5.61 3.58 -4.50
N ALA A 295 5.64 4.69 -3.75
CA ALA A 295 4.53 5.10 -2.88
C ALA A 295 3.63 6.14 -3.55
N TYR A 296 2.32 6.13 -3.25
CA TYR A 296 1.41 7.19 -3.71
C TYR A 296 1.84 8.53 -3.13
N SER A 297 1.95 9.54 -3.99
CA SER A 297 2.33 10.89 -3.58
C SER A 297 1.20 11.92 -3.67
N TYR A 298 0.12 11.58 -4.38
CA TYR A 298 -1.13 12.33 -4.50
C TYR A 298 -2.24 11.43 -5.04
N ALA A 299 -3.45 11.97 -5.19
CA ALA A 299 -4.66 11.18 -5.37
C ALA A 299 -4.75 10.32 -6.65
N TYR A 300 -4.08 10.73 -7.73
CA TYR A 300 -4.15 10.06 -9.05
C TYR A 300 -2.79 9.49 -9.49
N ASP A 301 -1.99 9.02 -8.53
CA ASP A 301 -0.64 8.49 -8.74
C ASP A 301 -0.62 6.98 -9.00
N ASP A 302 -1.69 6.42 -9.56
CA ASP A 302 -1.93 4.98 -9.58
C ASP A 302 -0.85 4.21 -10.37
N GLN A 303 -0.52 4.71 -11.57
CA GLN A 303 0.40 4.02 -12.49
C GLN A 303 1.80 3.76 -11.92
N SER A 304 2.21 4.53 -10.91
CA SER A 304 3.54 4.42 -10.31
C SER A 304 3.51 4.05 -8.83
N SER A 305 2.36 3.60 -8.31
CA SER A 305 2.18 3.39 -6.87
C SER A 305 1.31 2.18 -6.49
N THR A 306 0.47 1.66 -7.38
CA THR A 306 -0.39 0.50 -7.09
C THR A 306 0.33 -0.82 -7.35
N PHE A 307 0.29 -1.73 -6.39
CA PHE A 307 0.66 -3.12 -6.58
C PHE A 307 -0.58 -3.98 -6.75
N ILE A 308 -0.53 -4.91 -7.72
CA ILE A 308 -1.64 -5.80 -8.08
C ILE A 308 -1.11 -7.22 -8.13
N ILE A 309 -1.75 -8.12 -7.40
CA ILE A 309 -1.40 -9.55 -7.33
C ILE A 309 -2.69 -10.39 -7.31
N PRO A 310 -2.63 -11.71 -7.58
CA PRO A 310 -3.76 -12.59 -7.33
C PRO A 310 -4.19 -12.58 -5.85
N SER A 311 -5.50 -12.67 -5.60
CA SER A 311 -6.06 -12.72 -4.24
C SER A 311 -5.59 -13.96 -3.45
N GLY A 312 -5.64 -13.82 -2.12
CA GLY A 312 -5.37 -14.92 -1.17
C GLY A 312 -4.06 -14.79 -0.39
N ALA A 313 -3.30 -13.72 -0.60
CA ALA A 313 -2.13 -13.39 0.21
C ALA A 313 -2.57 -12.78 1.55
N GLY A 314 -1.90 -13.18 2.63
CA GLY A 314 -1.77 -12.34 3.81
C GLY A 314 -0.72 -11.25 3.59
N VAL A 315 -0.61 -10.34 4.55
CA VAL A 315 0.33 -9.22 4.50
C VAL A 315 1.01 -9.00 5.84
N GLU A 316 2.24 -8.55 5.80
CA GLU A 316 3.00 -8.01 6.92
C GLU A 316 3.32 -6.54 6.65
N VAL A 317 3.00 -5.67 7.61
CA VAL A 317 3.41 -4.26 7.61
C VAL A 317 4.60 -4.10 8.56
N VAL A 318 5.74 -3.68 8.03
CA VAL A 318 6.97 -3.48 8.79
C VAL A 318 7.22 -1.99 8.94
N PHE A 319 7.17 -1.48 10.17
CA PHE A 319 7.54 -0.10 10.47
C PHE A 319 9.05 0.04 10.66
N CYS A 320 9.62 1.11 10.13
CA CYS A 320 11.07 1.35 10.08
C CYS A 320 11.86 0.14 9.55
N PRO A 321 11.54 -0.36 8.34
CA PRO A 321 12.19 -1.54 7.79
C PRO A 321 13.70 -1.37 7.61
N GLY A 322 14.18 -0.13 7.57
CA GLY A 322 15.58 0.22 7.32
C GLY A 322 15.89 0.04 5.85
N GLY A 323 17.17 0.13 5.50
CA GLY A 323 17.55 -0.02 4.09
C GLY A 323 17.20 1.22 3.28
N ARG A 324 16.56 1.03 2.12
CA ARG A 324 16.26 2.09 1.16
C ARG A 324 14.89 1.88 0.52
N SER A 325 14.31 2.95 -0.02
CA SER A 325 13.07 2.86 -0.76
C SER A 325 13.22 2.01 -2.02
N THR A 326 12.16 1.32 -2.37
CA THR A 326 12.12 0.48 -3.57
C THR A 326 11.78 1.29 -4.83
N VAL A 327 12.16 0.76 -5.98
CA VAL A 327 11.83 1.26 -7.34
C VAL A 327 11.23 0.14 -8.20
N ILE A 328 10.49 -0.77 -7.58
CA ILE A 328 9.94 -1.99 -8.19
C ILE A 328 9.06 -1.63 -9.38
N LEU A 329 8.10 -0.71 -9.21
CA LEU A 329 7.12 -0.41 -10.26
C LEU A 329 7.79 0.12 -11.52
N SER A 330 8.83 0.94 -11.35
CA SER A 330 9.59 1.50 -12.49
C SER A 330 10.58 0.52 -13.14
N THR A 331 11.12 -0.44 -12.38
CA THR A 331 12.19 -1.35 -12.85
C THR A 331 11.68 -2.74 -13.24
N LYS A 332 10.49 -3.11 -12.80
CA LYS A 332 9.87 -4.44 -12.97
C LYS A 332 8.53 -4.39 -13.70
N ALA A 333 8.18 -3.26 -14.31
CA ALA A 333 6.89 -3.03 -14.98
C ALA A 333 6.44 -4.18 -15.90
N ALA A 334 7.34 -4.73 -16.74
CA ALA A 334 7.00 -5.82 -17.63
C ALA A 334 6.62 -7.12 -16.89
N GLN A 335 7.35 -7.45 -15.82
CA GLN A 335 7.08 -8.64 -15.00
C GLN A 335 5.80 -8.46 -14.18
N LEU A 336 5.56 -7.24 -13.68
CA LEU A 336 4.32 -6.89 -12.99
C LEU A 336 3.10 -6.95 -13.91
N GLN A 337 3.25 -6.53 -15.16
CA GLN A 337 2.19 -6.64 -16.16
C GLN A 337 1.85 -8.11 -16.45
N GLU A 338 2.86 -8.97 -16.56
CA GLU A 338 2.67 -10.42 -16.72
C GLU A 338 1.98 -11.01 -15.49
N LEU A 339 2.42 -10.62 -14.30
CA LEU A 339 1.83 -11.05 -13.03
C LEU A 339 0.37 -10.64 -12.90
N ALA A 340 0.03 -9.39 -13.18
CA ALA A 340 -1.35 -8.89 -13.11
C ALA A 340 -2.26 -9.59 -14.14
N ASN A 341 -1.75 -9.90 -15.33
CA ASN A 341 -2.55 -10.52 -16.39
C ASN A 341 -2.71 -12.04 -16.24
N THR A 342 -1.71 -12.72 -15.68
CA THR A 342 -1.63 -14.20 -15.71
C THR A 342 -1.60 -14.84 -14.33
N GLY A 343 -1.36 -14.06 -13.28
CA GLY A 343 -1.13 -14.54 -11.92
C GLY A 343 0.22 -15.22 -11.69
N SER A 344 1.14 -15.18 -12.67
CA SER A 344 2.49 -15.76 -12.55
C SER A 344 3.49 -14.96 -13.39
N VAL A 345 4.79 -15.24 -13.24
CA VAL A 345 5.85 -14.63 -14.06
C VAL A 345 6.76 -15.72 -14.61
N SER A 346 6.96 -15.76 -15.94
CA SER A 346 7.90 -16.68 -16.57
C SER A 346 9.35 -16.17 -16.44
N ASN A 347 10.30 -17.09 -16.19
CA ASN A 347 11.73 -16.76 -16.06
C ASN A 347 12.37 -16.18 -17.34
N SER A 348 11.62 -16.06 -18.45
CA SER A 348 12.06 -15.61 -19.77
C SER A 348 11.88 -14.11 -20.04
N SER A 349 11.17 -13.36 -19.19
CA SER A 349 10.81 -11.96 -19.47
C SER A 349 11.93 -10.93 -19.21
N GLY A 350 13.17 -11.39 -19.07
CA GLY A 350 14.35 -10.52 -19.00
C GLY A 350 14.73 -9.98 -20.37
N SER A 351 14.79 -8.65 -20.49
CA SER A 351 15.33 -7.82 -21.58
C SER A 351 14.42 -7.55 -22.80
N ASN A 352 14.09 -6.26 -22.98
CA ASN A 352 13.48 -5.61 -24.16
C ASN A 352 11.96 -5.67 -24.38
N ALA A 353 11.14 -5.36 -23.36
CA ALA A 353 9.82 -4.79 -23.60
C ALA A 353 9.86 -3.27 -23.36
N THR A 354 9.68 -2.48 -24.42
CA THR A 354 9.46 -1.03 -24.30
C THR A 354 8.21 -0.78 -23.49
N ALA A 355 8.32 0.04 -22.44
CA ALA A 355 7.21 0.48 -21.60
C ALA A 355 6.14 1.20 -22.44
N SER A 356 5.15 0.45 -22.91
CA SER A 356 3.89 1.00 -23.41
C SER A 356 3.05 1.40 -22.21
N SER A 357 2.49 2.61 -22.25
CA SER A 357 1.67 3.21 -21.19
C SER A 357 0.66 2.22 -20.61
N PHE A 358 0.80 1.96 -19.32
CA PHE A 358 -0.12 1.19 -18.53
C PHE A 358 -1.44 1.98 -18.39
N ALA A 359 -2.52 1.45 -18.96
CA ALA A 359 -3.86 1.84 -18.56
C ALA A 359 -4.32 0.82 -17.52
N ILE A 360 -4.03 1.08 -16.24
CA ILE A 360 -4.88 0.53 -15.17
C ILE A 360 -6.29 0.97 -15.56
N PRO A 361 -7.28 0.07 -15.71
CA PRO A 361 -8.66 0.50 -15.83
C PRO A 361 -8.87 1.52 -14.72
N ASN A 362 -9.32 2.74 -15.03
CA ASN A 362 -9.59 3.75 -14.00
C ASN A 362 -10.43 3.07 -12.91
N LEU A 363 -9.79 2.64 -11.82
CA LEU A 363 -10.48 2.13 -10.67
C LEU A 363 -11.32 3.31 -10.24
N ASP A 364 -12.63 3.10 -10.15
CA ASP A 364 -13.58 4.18 -9.90
C ASP A 364 -13.18 4.87 -8.59
N VAL A 365 -12.49 6.00 -8.73
CA VAL A 365 -11.99 6.89 -7.68
C VAL A 365 -13.13 7.26 -6.71
N ARG A 366 -14.39 7.12 -7.15
CA ARG A 366 -15.59 7.29 -6.32
C ARG A 366 -15.65 6.39 -5.09
N GLN A 367 -15.08 5.18 -5.09
CA GLN A 367 -15.14 4.33 -3.89
C GLN A 367 -14.04 4.61 -2.86
N ARG A 368 -12.90 5.20 -3.25
CA ARG A 368 -11.80 5.54 -2.32
C ARG A 368 -11.88 6.97 -1.77
N TYR A 369 -12.55 7.90 -2.46
CA TYR A 369 -12.67 9.32 -2.08
C TYR A 369 -14.06 9.74 -1.57
N THR A 370 -14.84 8.85 -0.97
CA THR A 370 -16.04 9.27 -0.19
C THR A 370 -15.68 10.07 1.08
N TRP A 371 -14.39 10.22 1.42
CA TRP A 371 -13.96 10.71 2.73
C TRP A 371 -13.48 12.17 2.80
N LEU A 372 -13.12 12.84 1.70
CA LEU A 372 -12.97 14.31 1.75
C LEU A 372 -14.31 15.03 1.99
N GLY A 373 -15.44 14.35 1.75
CA GLY A 373 -16.80 14.88 1.96
C GLY A 373 -17.44 14.58 3.31
N LEU A 374 -16.88 13.68 4.13
CA LEU A 374 -17.49 13.29 5.42
C LEU A 374 -16.68 13.71 6.65
N ALA A 375 -15.41 14.08 6.50
CA ALA A 375 -14.62 14.68 7.58
C ALA A 375 -14.99 16.17 7.86
N THR A 376 -15.76 16.81 6.99
CA THR A 376 -16.22 18.21 7.18
C THR A 376 -17.55 18.32 7.94
N GLY A 377 -18.17 17.20 8.31
CA GLY A 377 -19.47 17.18 9.00
C GLY A 377 -19.45 17.25 10.53
N PHE A 378 -18.28 17.16 11.18
CA PHE A 378 -18.23 17.03 12.65
C PHE A 378 -17.15 17.88 13.38
N LEU A 379 -16.58 18.90 12.73
CA LEU A 379 -15.64 19.83 13.39
C LEU A 379 -16.10 21.30 13.41
N PHE A 380 -17.40 21.55 13.40
CA PHE A 380 -17.98 22.85 13.78
C PHE A 380 -18.88 22.70 15.00
N SER A 381 -18.26 22.58 16.17
CA SER A 381 -18.82 22.96 17.48
C SER A 381 -17.68 22.82 18.51
N TYR A 382 -17.30 23.93 19.15
CA TYR A 382 -16.12 24.13 20.00
C TYR A 382 -14.81 24.46 19.25
N TRP A 383 -14.75 25.60 18.58
CA TRP A 383 -14.20 26.86 19.09
C TRP A 383 -14.78 28.03 18.29
#